data_AF-A0A512D939-F1
#
_entry.id   AF-A0A512D939-F1
#
_cell.length_a   1.000
_cell.length_b   1.000
_cell.length_c   1.000
_cell.angle_alpha   90.00
_cell.angle_beta   90.00
_cell.angle_gamma   90.00
#
_symmetry.space_group_name_H-M   'P 1'
#
loop_
_entity.id
_entity.type
_entity.pdbx_description
1 polymer ?
#
loop_
_entity_poly.entity_id
_entity_poly.type
_entity_poly.pdbx_seq_one_letter_code
_entity_poly.pdbx_strand_id
1 'polypeptide(L)'
;MGGGTDPHRPAAATTRSRTAHATRRAGTRRAVTAVAGAAAVVGLLVGCSRDDAAPGSPSTSAAVPTASAPATPTATPSATPTPTPAPTATPTATAAPPAAPTPPPLAEPTHGGTAWGVYLAVQSSPDDPAWVQSGTRLEEMGYVASEGNLACDVEAPDALGLPPEAVVRSVHFTTRADADLFASLYGAQVLGIVEVTTLCLD
;
A
#
# COMPACT_ATOMS: atom_id res chain seq x y z
N MET A 1 20.58 -66.21 17.36
CA MET A 1 21.48 -66.37 18.52
C MET A 1 22.72 -65.52 18.27
N GLY A 2 23.14 -64.73 19.26
CA GLY A 2 24.25 -63.77 19.19
C GLY A 2 23.74 -62.36 18.89
N GLY A 3 23.60 -61.41 19.83
CA GLY A 3 24.26 -61.27 21.14
C GLY A 3 25.49 -60.39 20.98
N GLY A 4 25.36 -59.07 21.21
CA GLY A 4 26.45 -58.12 21.06
C GLY A 4 26.01 -56.70 21.40
N THR A 5 25.76 -56.46 22.69
CA THR A 5 25.68 -55.12 23.30
C THR A 5 27.07 -54.51 23.39
N ASP A 6 27.25 -53.26 22.96
CA ASP A 6 28.32 -52.41 23.47
C ASP A 6 27.85 -50.95 23.66
N PRO A 7 27.85 -50.42 24.91
CA PRO A 7 27.34 -49.11 25.26
C PRO A 7 28.48 -48.06 25.29
N HIS A 8 28.51 -47.14 24.32
CA HIS A 8 29.33 -45.93 24.44
C HIS A 8 28.52 -44.70 24.83
N ARG A 9 28.50 -44.50 26.15
CA ARG A 9 28.21 -43.27 26.88
C ARG A 9 29.46 -42.36 26.85
N PRO A 10 29.31 -41.08 26.51
CA PRO A 10 29.99 -40.00 27.24
C PRO A 10 28.94 -38.99 27.76
N ALA A 11 28.76 -38.87 29.07
CA ALA A 11 29.49 -37.97 29.98
C ALA A 11 29.04 -36.51 29.83
N ALA A 12 28.17 -36.11 30.76
CA ALA A 12 27.67 -34.76 30.94
C ALA A 12 28.81 -33.76 31.16
N ALA A 13 28.81 -32.66 30.38
CA ALA A 13 29.61 -31.48 30.64
C ALA A 13 28.73 -30.40 31.29
N THR A 14 28.82 -30.32 32.61
CA THR A 14 28.22 -29.27 33.43
C THR A 14 29.07 -28.00 33.32
N THR A 15 28.72 -27.09 32.41
CA THR A 15 29.35 -25.76 32.35
C THR A 15 28.70 -24.84 33.36
N ARG A 16 29.34 -24.69 34.52
CA ARG A 16 29.07 -23.62 35.49
C ARG A 16 29.66 -22.31 34.97
N SER A 17 28.84 -21.42 34.42
CA SER A 17 29.24 -20.03 34.20
C SER A 17 28.95 -19.22 35.46
N ARG A 18 29.97 -19.11 36.32
CA ARG A 18 30.10 -18.02 37.29
C ARG A 18 30.60 -16.80 36.52
N THR A 19 29.72 -15.83 36.29
CA THR A 19 30.15 -14.48 35.93
C THR A 19 29.62 -13.52 36.99
N ALA A 20 30.47 -13.29 37.99
CA ALA A 20 30.35 -12.13 38.85
C ALA A 20 30.74 -10.92 38.00
N HIS A 21 29.77 -10.06 37.64
CA HIS A 21 30.08 -8.69 37.27
C HIS A 21 29.64 -7.76 38.38
N ALA A 22 30.69 -7.22 39.01
CA ALA A 22 30.65 -6.24 40.05
C ALA A 22 29.93 -4.96 39.62
N THR A 23 29.43 -4.32 40.65
CA THR A 23 28.78 -3.02 40.74
C THR A 23 29.57 -1.85 40.12
N ARG A 24 28.79 -0.79 39.85
CA ARG A 24 29.15 0.63 39.66
C ARG A 24 29.26 1.10 38.21
N ARG A 25 28.24 1.86 37.79
CA ARG A 25 28.44 3.26 37.40
C ARG A 25 27.23 4.10 37.81
N ALA A 26 27.53 5.09 38.65
CA ALA A 26 26.67 6.20 39.00
C ALA A 26 26.70 7.25 37.87
N GLY A 27 25.63 8.04 37.77
CA GLY A 27 25.50 9.19 36.88
C GLY A 27 24.54 8.88 35.73
N THR A 28 23.45 9.61 35.49
CA THR A 28 23.25 11.04 35.72
C THR A 28 21.75 11.31 35.75
N ARG A 29 21.32 12.12 36.72
CA ARG A 29 19.98 12.69 36.76
C ARG A 29 19.76 13.54 35.50
N ARG A 30 18.72 13.25 34.72
CA ARG A 30 17.98 14.27 33.99
C ARG A 30 16.49 14.01 34.17
N ALA A 31 15.90 14.88 34.98
CA ALA A 31 14.48 15.12 35.01
C ALA A 31 14.03 15.55 33.61
N VAL A 32 13.03 14.89 33.06
CA VAL A 32 12.18 15.46 32.03
C VAL A 32 10.74 15.28 32.49
N THR A 33 10.23 16.41 32.97
CA THR A 33 8.84 16.82 33.20
C THR A 33 7.78 16.00 32.47
N ALA A 34 6.90 15.37 33.26
CA ALA A 34 5.54 15.07 32.86
C ALA A 34 4.80 16.38 32.57
N VAL A 35 4.30 16.54 31.35
CA VAL A 35 3.32 17.57 31.01
C VAL A 35 2.00 16.88 30.77
N ALA A 36 1.12 16.98 31.78
CA ALA A 36 -0.30 16.80 31.62
C ALA A 36 -0.82 17.97 30.76
N GLY A 37 -1.26 17.68 29.53
CA GLY A 37 -1.88 18.63 28.62
C GLY A 37 -3.37 18.31 28.46
N ALA A 38 -4.20 19.28 28.84
CA ALA A 38 -5.62 19.15 29.07
C ALA A 38 -6.50 19.20 27.80
N ALA A 39 -7.70 18.64 28.00
CA ALA A 39 -8.98 18.83 27.32
C ALA A 39 -9.18 19.96 26.29
N ALA A 40 -9.87 19.55 25.22
CA ALA A 40 -11.02 20.20 24.56
C ALA A 40 -10.83 21.58 23.91
N VAL A 41 -10.91 21.60 22.57
CA VAL A 41 -11.60 22.68 21.84
C VAL A 41 -12.45 22.07 20.71
N VAL A 42 -13.73 22.37 20.82
CA VAL A 42 -14.83 22.20 19.87
C VAL A 42 -14.54 22.98 18.58
N GLY A 43 -14.72 22.34 17.43
CA GLY A 43 -14.59 22.98 16.10
C GLY A 43 -15.70 22.55 15.17
N LEU A 44 -16.87 23.17 15.34
CA LEU A 44 -18.05 23.07 14.50
C LEU A 44 -17.79 23.80 13.16
N LEU A 45 -17.72 23.07 12.03
CA LEU A 45 -17.88 23.67 10.70
C LEU A 45 -18.98 22.93 9.93
N VAL A 46 -20.19 23.41 10.22
CA VAL A 46 -21.35 23.34 9.33
C VAL A 46 -21.02 24.18 8.09
N GLY A 47 -21.01 23.54 6.92
CA GLY A 47 -20.86 24.19 5.62
C GLY A 47 -21.93 23.70 4.66
N CYS A 48 -23.06 24.41 4.63
CA CYS A 48 -24.14 24.28 3.67
C CYS A 48 -23.72 24.80 2.29
N SER A 49 -23.95 24.04 1.23
CA SER A 49 -24.28 24.59 -0.09
C SER A 49 -25.24 23.64 -0.81
N ARG A 50 -26.54 23.91 -0.64
CA ARG A 50 -27.59 23.58 -1.59
C ARG A 50 -27.65 24.77 -2.54
N ASP A 51 -27.52 24.54 -3.84
CA ASP A 51 -27.92 25.52 -4.85
C ASP A 51 -28.92 24.92 -5.82
N ASP A 52 -29.92 25.74 -6.04
CA ASP A 52 -31.29 25.47 -6.41
C ASP A 52 -31.50 25.61 -7.93
N ALA A 53 -32.68 25.23 -8.38
CA ALA A 53 -33.08 25.07 -9.76
C ALA A 53 -33.21 26.40 -10.54
N ALA A 54 -33.05 26.32 -11.87
CA ALA A 54 -33.66 27.25 -12.80
C ALA A 54 -34.11 26.54 -14.10
N PRO A 55 -35.42 26.35 -14.31
CA PRO A 55 -35.99 26.04 -15.62
C PRO A 55 -36.41 27.35 -16.32
N GLY A 56 -35.77 27.67 -17.44
CA GLY A 56 -36.14 28.81 -18.30
C GLY A 56 -37.19 28.43 -19.34
N SER A 57 -38.33 29.11 -19.29
CA SER A 57 -39.52 28.99 -20.15
C SER A 57 -39.30 29.32 -21.64
N PRO A 58 -40.14 28.78 -22.55
CA PRO A 58 -40.10 29.06 -23.99
C PRO A 58 -40.66 30.45 -24.34
N SER A 59 -39.96 31.19 -25.20
CA SER A 59 -40.49 32.43 -25.79
C SER A 59 -41.20 32.13 -27.11
N THR A 60 -42.52 32.24 -27.07
CA THR A 60 -43.41 32.49 -28.22
C THR A 60 -43.40 33.98 -28.53
N SER A 61 -43.11 34.36 -29.79
CA SER A 61 -43.38 35.72 -30.28
C SER A 61 -44.05 35.64 -31.65
N ALA A 62 -45.21 36.28 -31.70
CA ALA A 62 -46.19 36.29 -32.78
C ALA A 62 -45.80 37.20 -33.96
N ALA A 63 -46.49 36.96 -35.07
CA ALA A 63 -46.28 37.49 -36.40
C ALA A 63 -46.60 38.99 -36.59
N VAL A 64 -45.99 39.56 -37.64
CA VAL A 64 -46.43 40.81 -38.29
C VAL A 64 -46.59 40.52 -39.80
N PRO A 65 -47.77 40.73 -40.41
CA PRO A 65 -47.96 40.59 -41.84
C PRO A 65 -47.53 41.87 -42.56
N THR A 66 -46.69 41.75 -43.59
CA THR A 66 -46.31 42.88 -44.46
C THR A 66 -46.42 42.48 -45.93
N ALA A 67 -46.84 43.46 -46.72
CA ALA A 67 -47.55 43.35 -47.99
C ALA A 67 -46.81 42.66 -49.17
N SER A 68 -47.66 42.12 -50.04
CA SER A 68 -47.38 41.52 -51.34
C SER A 68 -46.90 42.55 -52.37
N ALA A 69 -45.78 42.25 -53.04
CA ALA A 69 -45.29 42.95 -54.22
C ALA A 69 -45.18 41.95 -55.39
N PRO A 70 -45.50 42.34 -56.64
CA PRO A 70 -45.39 41.47 -57.80
C PRO A 70 -43.99 41.55 -58.43
N ALA A 71 -43.31 40.42 -58.60
CA ALA A 71 -42.09 40.31 -59.41
C ALA A 71 -41.99 38.90 -60.04
N THR A 72 -42.20 38.77 -61.34
CA THR A 72 -41.18 38.65 -62.42
C THR A 72 -40.75 37.20 -62.64
N PRO A 73 -40.81 36.64 -63.88
CA PRO A 73 -40.53 35.23 -64.13
C PRO A 73 -39.11 34.83 -63.74
N THR A 74 -39.03 33.99 -62.71
CA THR A 74 -37.80 33.42 -62.15
C THR A 74 -37.18 32.44 -63.15
N ALA A 75 -35.92 32.68 -63.53
CA ALA A 75 -35.14 31.76 -64.32
C ALA A 75 -35.03 30.40 -63.60
N THR A 76 -35.24 29.32 -64.34
CA THR A 76 -35.14 27.93 -63.86
C THR A 76 -33.79 27.72 -63.18
N PRO A 77 -33.75 27.37 -61.88
CA PRO A 77 -32.50 27.13 -61.18
C PRO A 77 -31.80 25.94 -61.84
N SER A 78 -30.58 26.18 -62.32
CA SER A 78 -29.66 25.12 -62.72
C SER A 78 -29.46 24.20 -61.52
N ALA A 79 -29.61 22.89 -61.73
CA ALA A 79 -29.42 21.90 -60.68
C ALA A 79 -27.98 22.01 -60.15
N THR A 80 -27.83 22.63 -58.98
CA THR A 80 -26.56 22.65 -58.25
C THR A 80 -26.15 21.21 -57.99
N PRO A 81 -24.94 20.77 -58.40
CA PRO A 81 -24.51 19.41 -58.15
C PRO A 81 -24.54 19.14 -56.65
N THR A 82 -25.27 18.12 -56.26
CA THR A 82 -25.33 17.64 -54.87
C THR A 82 -23.90 17.31 -54.43
N PRO A 83 -23.34 17.97 -53.39
CA PRO A 83 -22.02 17.63 -52.91
C PRO A 83 -21.98 16.15 -52.52
N THR A 84 -21.04 15.42 -53.12
CA THR A 84 -20.75 14.04 -52.73
C THR A 84 -20.42 14.03 -51.24
N PRO A 85 -21.07 13.20 -50.42
CA PRO A 85 -20.79 13.14 -48.99
C PRO A 85 -19.31 12.81 -48.80
N ALA A 86 -18.62 13.66 -48.02
CA ALA A 86 -17.24 13.41 -47.65
C ALA A 86 -17.15 12.06 -46.92
N PRO A 87 -16.06 11.28 -47.14
CA PRO A 87 -15.91 10.00 -46.48
C PRO A 87 -15.95 10.19 -44.97
N THR A 88 -16.90 9.51 -44.32
CA THR A 88 -16.98 9.47 -42.87
C THR A 88 -15.71 8.82 -42.33
N ALA A 89 -14.96 9.52 -41.49
CA ALA A 89 -13.77 8.97 -40.86
C ALA A 89 -14.15 7.72 -40.06
N THR A 90 -13.56 6.58 -40.40
CA THR A 90 -13.70 5.35 -39.62
C THR A 90 -13.13 5.59 -38.23
N PRO A 91 -13.88 5.30 -37.13
CA PRO A 91 -13.36 5.48 -35.79
C PRO A 91 -12.10 4.63 -35.63
N THR A 92 -11.01 5.27 -35.21
CA THR A 92 -9.78 4.57 -34.85
C THR A 92 -10.05 3.72 -33.61
N ALA A 93 -9.77 2.42 -33.68
CA ALA A 93 -9.92 1.54 -32.54
C ALA A 93 -9.07 2.08 -31.38
N THR A 94 -9.73 2.36 -30.24
CA THR A 94 -9.03 2.71 -29.01
C THR A 94 -8.30 1.45 -28.53
N ALA A 95 -6.99 1.58 -28.28
CA ALA A 95 -6.20 0.47 -27.76
C ALA A 95 -6.79 -0.03 -26.44
N ALA A 96 -6.81 -1.34 -26.25
CA ALA A 96 -7.20 -1.92 -24.98
C ALA A 96 -6.27 -1.42 -23.87
N PRO A 97 -6.78 -1.17 -22.65
CA PRO A 97 -5.94 -0.79 -21.53
C PRO A 97 -4.88 -1.88 -21.25
N PRO A 98 -3.68 -1.49 -20.77
CA PRO A 98 -2.67 -2.45 -20.37
C PRO A 98 -3.21 -3.38 -19.27
N ALA A 99 -2.79 -4.65 -19.32
CA ALA A 99 -3.15 -5.62 -18.29
C ALA A 99 -2.61 -5.16 -16.93
N ALA A 100 -3.37 -5.45 -15.87
CA ALA A 100 -2.92 -5.19 -14.50
C ALA A 100 -1.65 -6.02 -14.19
N PRO A 101 -0.69 -5.46 -13.44
CA PRO A 101 0.49 -6.21 -13.01
C PRO A 101 0.10 -7.41 -12.15
N THR A 102 0.81 -8.52 -12.33
CA THR A 102 0.65 -9.73 -11.51
C THR A 102 1.40 -9.55 -10.18
N PRO A 103 0.79 -9.89 -9.03
CA PRO A 103 1.48 -9.86 -7.74
C PRO A 103 2.70 -10.79 -7.72
N PRO A 104 3.85 -10.37 -7.16
CA PRO A 104 5.05 -11.19 -7.12
C PRO A 104 4.93 -12.34 -6.10
N PRO A 105 5.57 -13.50 -6.34
CA PRO A 105 5.57 -14.61 -5.39
C PRO A 105 6.41 -14.29 -4.15
N LEU A 106 5.99 -14.79 -2.97
CA LEU A 106 6.81 -14.71 -1.77
C LEU A 106 8.03 -15.61 -1.87
N ALA A 107 9.14 -15.17 -1.27
CA ALA A 107 10.24 -16.04 -0.96
C ALA A 107 9.89 -16.97 0.20
N GLU A 108 10.45 -18.17 0.18
CA GLU A 108 10.56 -19.05 1.34
C GLU A 108 11.94 -18.78 1.98
N PRO A 109 12.05 -17.87 2.96
CA PRO A 109 13.32 -17.61 3.61
C PRO A 109 13.87 -18.90 4.25
N THR A 110 15.19 -19.03 4.25
CA THR A 110 15.91 -20.16 4.86
C THR A 110 16.85 -19.64 5.93
N HIS A 111 17.19 -20.47 6.92
CA HIS A 111 17.98 -20.00 8.05
C HIS A 111 19.39 -19.64 7.57
N GLY A 112 19.80 -18.39 7.80
CA GLY A 112 21.03 -17.81 7.26
C GLY A 112 20.95 -17.40 5.79
N GLY A 113 19.79 -17.51 5.14
CA GLY A 113 19.55 -17.08 3.77
C GLY A 113 19.27 -15.59 3.68
N THR A 114 19.53 -15.01 2.50
CA THR A 114 19.24 -13.61 2.19
C THR A 114 17.87 -13.46 1.54
N ALA A 115 17.12 -12.44 1.93
CA ALA A 115 15.85 -12.06 1.32
C ALA A 115 15.65 -10.54 1.36
N TRP A 116 14.71 -10.03 0.56
CA TRP A 116 14.21 -8.66 0.64
C TRP A 116 12.94 -8.62 1.48
N GLY A 117 13.04 -8.11 2.70
CA GLY A 117 11.91 -7.91 3.61
C GLY A 117 11.19 -6.60 3.34
N VAL A 118 9.86 -6.64 3.19
CA VAL A 118 8.98 -5.47 3.18
C VAL A 118 8.26 -5.42 4.52
N TYR A 119 8.56 -4.41 5.33
CA TYR A 119 8.02 -4.25 6.67
C TYR A 119 6.81 -3.34 6.66
N LEU A 120 5.69 -3.80 7.23
CA LEU A 120 4.39 -3.16 7.04
C LEU A 120 3.92 -2.43 8.30
N ALA A 121 4.12 -3.03 9.46
CA ALA A 121 3.67 -2.49 10.73
C ALA A 121 4.52 -3.03 11.90
N VAL A 122 4.57 -2.24 12.97
CA VAL A 122 5.06 -2.64 14.29
C VAL A 122 3.85 -2.88 15.18
N GLN A 123 3.81 -3.98 15.92
CA GLN A 123 2.77 -4.20 16.91
C GLN A 123 3.09 -3.40 18.18
N SER A 124 2.42 -2.26 18.36
CA SER A 124 2.60 -1.44 19.57
C SER A 124 1.68 -1.85 20.71
N SER A 125 0.56 -2.51 20.38
CA SER A 125 -0.44 -3.04 21.30
C SER A 125 -1.26 -4.16 20.62
N PRO A 126 -2.05 -4.95 21.37
CA PRO A 126 -2.87 -6.02 20.78
C PRO A 126 -3.89 -5.55 19.74
N ASP A 127 -4.40 -4.32 19.89
CA ASP A 127 -5.43 -3.73 19.02
C ASP A 127 -4.86 -2.60 18.14
N ASP A 128 -3.56 -2.65 17.82
CA ASP A 128 -2.91 -1.64 16.98
C ASP A 128 -3.61 -1.56 15.60
N PRO A 129 -4.18 -0.40 15.23
CA PRO A 129 -4.95 -0.28 13.99
C PRO A 129 -4.08 -0.46 12.74
N ALA A 130 -2.79 -0.09 12.79
CA ALA A 130 -1.87 -0.32 11.68
C ALA A 130 -1.57 -1.82 11.52
N TRP A 131 -1.43 -2.53 12.64
CA TRP A 131 -1.29 -3.99 12.63
C TRP A 131 -2.50 -4.69 12.00
N VAL A 132 -3.71 -4.36 12.45
CA VAL A 132 -4.96 -4.96 11.94
C VAL A 132 -5.15 -4.66 10.46
N GLN A 133 -5.02 -3.38 10.05
CA GLN A 133 -5.15 -3.00 8.64
C GLN A 133 -4.13 -3.71 7.76
N SER A 134 -2.89 -3.85 8.25
CA SER A 134 -1.85 -4.49 7.45
C SER A 134 -2.12 -5.98 7.19
N GLY A 135 -2.71 -6.68 8.17
CA GLY A 135 -3.14 -8.07 8.03
C GLY A 135 -4.30 -8.23 7.04
N THR A 136 -5.38 -7.47 7.22
CA THR A 136 -6.54 -7.51 6.31
C THR A 136 -6.13 -7.23 4.86
N ARG A 137 -5.23 -6.27 4.65
CA ARG A 137 -4.77 -5.93 3.29
C ARG A 137 -3.96 -7.06 2.64
N LEU A 138 -3.11 -7.74 3.39
CA LEU A 138 -2.36 -8.89 2.87
C LEU A 138 -3.30 -10.05 2.52
N GLU A 139 -4.29 -10.33 3.37
CA GLU A 139 -5.30 -11.37 3.13
C GLU A 139 -6.11 -11.09 1.86
N GLU A 140 -6.56 -9.85 1.66
CA GLU A 140 -7.24 -9.42 0.42
C GLU A 140 -6.38 -9.62 -0.83
N MET A 141 -5.05 -9.49 -0.69
CA MET A 141 -4.09 -9.70 -1.77
C MET A 141 -3.64 -11.16 -1.90
N GLY A 142 -4.10 -12.07 -1.01
CA GLY A 142 -3.74 -13.49 -1.03
C GLY A 142 -2.35 -13.81 -0.46
N TYR A 143 -1.77 -12.91 0.33
CA TYR A 143 -0.47 -13.11 0.97
C TYR A 143 -0.60 -13.54 2.42
N VAL A 144 0.33 -14.38 2.87
CA VAL A 144 0.51 -14.73 4.28
C VAL A 144 1.74 -13.99 4.81
N ALA A 145 1.55 -13.20 5.87
CA ALA A 145 2.64 -12.44 6.48
C ALA A 145 3.54 -13.34 7.34
N SER A 146 4.80 -12.94 7.46
CA SER A 146 5.61 -13.28 8.62
C SER A 146 5.30 -12.29 9.74
N GLU A 147 5.11 -12.79 10.95
CA GLU A 147 4.92 -12.01 12.16
C GLU A 147 5.95 -12.48 13.17
N GLY A 148 6.81 -11.59 13.65
CA GLY A 148 7.95 -12.02 14.46
C GLY A 148 8.76 -10.88 15.03
N ASN A 149 9.78 -11.24 15.80
CA ASN A 149 10.72 -10.30 16.39
C ASN A 149 11.68 -9.77 15.30
N LEU A 150 11.86 -8.45 15.22
CA LEU A 150 12.69 -7.81 14.20
C LEU A 150 14.16 -8.26 14.26
N ALA A 151 14.65 -8.69 15.42
CA ALA A 151 15.99 -9.26 15.59
C ALA A 151 16.22 -10.55 14.79
N CYS A 152 15.16 -11.18 14.29
CA CYS A 152 15.25 -12.33 13.39
C CYS A 152 15.76 -11.96 12.00
N ASP A 153 15.69 -10.69 11.61
CA ASP A 153 16.15 -10.20 10.32
C ASP A 153 17.37 -9.30 10.52
N VAL A 154 18.56 -9.83 10.23
CA VAL A 154 19.81 -9.08 10.35
C VAL A 154 19.75 -7.85 9.44
N GLU A 155 20.29 -6.73 9.91
CA GLU A 155 20.25 -5.38 9.28
C GLU A 155 18.91 -4.64 9.39
N ALA A 156 17.78 -5.32 9.62
CA ALA A 156 16.47 -4.67 9.64
C ALA A 156 16.28 -3.66 10.79
N PRO A 157 16.68 -3.93 12.05
CA PRO A 157 16.55 -2.94 13.13
C PRO A 157 17.25 -1.63 12.83
N ASP A 158 18.51 -1.70 12.37
CA ASP A 158 19.33 -0.53 12.08
C ASP A 158 18.81 0.23 10.84
N ALA A 159 18.42 -0.50 9.79
CA ALA A 159 17.89 0.10 8.56
C ALA A 159 16.54 0.82 8.78
N LEU A 160 15.69 0.29 9.66
CA LEU A 160 14.37 0.85 9.96
C LEU A 160 14.40 1.84 11.13
N GLY A 161 15.51 1.93 11.88
CA GLY A 161 15.60 2.73 13.11
C GLY A 161 14.65 2.23 14.20
N LEU A 162 14.40 0.93 14.26
CA LEU A 162 13.47 0.28 15.19
C LEU A 162 14.24 -0.55 16.23
N PRO A 163 13.67 -0.73 17.44
CA PRO A 163 14.30 -1.60 18.42
C PRO A 163 14.30 -3.05 17.91
N PRO A 164 15.39 -3.81 18.12
CA PRO A 164 15.48 -5.19 17.64
C PRO A 164 14.37 -6.06 18.21
N GLU A 165 13.88 -5.80 19.42
CA GLU A 165 12.79 -6.53 20.05
C GLU A 165 11.38 -6.20 19.52
N ALA A 166 11.25 -5.26 18.57
CA ALA A 166 9.98 -4.92 17.96
C ALA A 166 9.32 -6.16 17.33
N VAL A 167 8.03 -6.36 17.60
CA VAL A 167 7.24 -7.33 16.86
C VAL A 167 6.75 -6.67 15.58
N VAL A 168 7.12 -7.22 14.44
CA VAL A 168 6.83 -6.66 13.11
C VAL A 168 6.03 -7.62 12.26
N ARG A 169 5.28 -7.06 11.32
CA ARG A 169 4.66 -7.79 10.22
C ARG A 169 5.44 -7.51 8.95
N SER A 170 5.93 -8.55 8.29
CA SER A 170 6.70 -8.45 7.06
C SER A 170 6.31 -9.51 6.03
N VAL A 171 6.70 -9.28 4.78
CA VAL A 171 6.70 -10.29 3.71
C VAL A 171 8.06 -10.28 3.05
N HIS A 172 8.49 -11.42 2.53
CA HIS A 172 9.84 -11.59 2.00
C HIS A 172 9.81 -11.95 0.51
N PHE A 173 10.79 -11.43 -0.23
CA PHE A 173 10.95 -11.66 -1.67
C PHE A 173 12.39 -12.02 -2.01
N THR A 174 12.57 -12.76 -3.10
CA THR A 174 13.90 -13.17 -3.57
C THR A 174 14.66 -11.99 -4.17
N THR A 175 13.94 -11.07 -4.82
CA THR A 175 14.53 -9.93 -5.52
C THR A 175 14.01 -8.61 -4.99
N ARG A 176 14.84 -7.57 -5.07
CA ARG A 176 14.42 -6.20 -4.76
C ARG A 176 13.28 -5.73 -5.64
N ALA A 177 13.30 -6.10 -6.93
CA ALA A 177 12.27 -5.70 -7.88
C ALA A 177 10.88 -6.24 -7.49
N ASP A 178 10.83 -7.47 -6.98
CA ASP A 178 9.59 -8.06 -6.46
C ASP A 178 9.12 -7.34 -5.17
N ALA A 179 10.03 -7.01 -4.27
CA ALA A 179 9.71 -6.24 -3.07
C ALA A 179 9.17 -4.82 -3.41
N ASP A 180 9.80 -4.14 -4.37
CA ASP A 180 9.35 -2.83 -4.86
C ASP A 180 7.98 -2.93 -5.56
N LEU A 181 7.78 -3.96 -6.40
CA LEU A 181 6.50 -4.22 -7.05
C LEU A 181 5.41 -4.47 -6.01
N PHE A 182 5.66 -5.34 -5.02
CA PHE A 182 4.73 -5.58 -3.94
C PHE A 182 4.39 -4.29 -3.19
N ALA A 183 5.37 -3.49 -2.79
CA ALA A 183 5.13 -2.23 -2.08
C ALA A 183 4.26 -1.26 -2.90
N SER A 184 4.46 -1.22 -4.22
CA SER A 184 3.62 -0.42 -5.12
C SER A 184 2.16 -0.91 -5.19
N LEU A 185 1.94 -2.23 -5.18
CA LEU A 185 0.61 -2.85 -5.22
C LEU A 185 -0.11 -2.78 -3.87
N TYR A 186 0.66 -2.83 -2.79
CA TYR A 186 0.15 -2.74 -1.43
C TYR A 186 -0.57 -1.41 -1.22
N GLY A 187 -0.02 -0.31 -1.76
CA GLY A 187 -0.67 1.00 -1.86
C GLY A 187 -0.75 1.79 -0.54
N ALA A 188 -0.44 1.16 0.59
CA ALA A 188 -0.27 1.81 1.88
C ALA A 188 1.22 2.06 2.18
N GLN A 189 1.50 2.93 3.16
CA GLN A 189 2.86 3.18 3.59
C GLN A 189 3.45 1.95 4.26
N VAL A 190 4.52 1.43 3.64
CA VAL A 190 5.41 0.45 4.25
C VAL A 190 6.42 1.19 5.14
N LEU A 191 6.89 0.54 6.21
CA LEU A 191 7.94 1.05 7.07
C LEU A 191 9.28 1.13 6.33
N GLY A 192 9.54 0.16 5.47
CA GLY A 192 10.74 0.11 4.66
C GLY A 192 10.91 -1.21 3.91
N ILE A 193 11.87 -1.22 3.00
CA ILE A 193 12.32 -2.38 2.23
C ILE A 193 13.80 -2.57 2.53
N VAL A 194 14.19 -3.75 3.04
CA VAL A 194 15.55 -4.02 3.52
C VAL A 194 16.01 -5.37 2.99
N GLU A 195 17.26 -5.47 2.56
CA GLU A 195 17.92 -6.75 2.32
C GLU A 195 18.40 -7.30 3.67
N VAL A 196 17.97 -8.51 4.01
CA VAL A 196 18.16 -9.08 5.35
C VAL A 196 18.71 -10.49 5.27
N THR A 197 19.36 -10.93 6.34
CA THR A 197 19.68 -12.35 6.57
C THR A 197 18.72 -12.90 7.62
N THR A 198 17.94 -13.92 7.30
CA THR A 198 16.90 -14.45 8.18
C THR A 198 17.45 -15.50 9.15
N LEU A 199 17.35 -15.26 10.46
CA LEU A 199 17.91 -16.10 11.52
C LEU A 199 16.86 -16.90 12.31
N CYS A 200 15.60 -16.49 12.32
CA CYS A 200 14.54 -17.26 12.96
C CYS A 200 13.71 -17.94 11.88
N LEU A 201 13.80 -19.26 11.82
CA LEU A 201 12.84 -20.11 11.14
C LEU A 201 12.42 -21.16 12.16
N ASP A 202 11.28 -20.90 12.78
CA ASP A 202 10.57 -21.79 13.67
C ASP A 202 9.59 -22.69 12.90
#